data_AF-A0A349KL03-F1
#
_entry.id   AF-A0A349KL03-F1
#
_cell.length_a   1.000
_cell.length_b   1.000
_cell.length_c   1.000
_cell.angle_alpha   90.00
_cell.angle_beta   90.00
_cell.angle_gamma   90.00
#
_symmetry.space_group_name_H-M   'P 1'
#
loop_
_entity.id
_entity.type
_entity.pdbx_description
1 polymer ?
#
loop_
_entity_poly.entity_id
_entity_poly.type
_entity_poly.pdbx_seq_one_letter_code
_entity_poly.pdbx_strand_id
1 'polypeptide(L)'
;MSRCRLDDLSPLKVPPHSIEAERSVLGGLMLDDNAWDNISGSLAAEDFYRSDHRIIYRVMVDLVEKNHPLDIITISEALEGIGELENVGGLAYISDLASSTPTASNIHAYAQIVRERSTVRSLISVAHEIADSGFNPDGRNSATLIDEAESKVFKISDDRPSSGGPE
;
A
#
# COMPACT_ATOMS: atom_id res chain seq x y z
N MET A 1 -28.83 -27.16 32.98
CA MET A 1 -27.47 -27.24 32.40
C MET A 1 -27.61 -27.36 30.88
N SER A 2 -27.41 -26.28 30.14
CA SER A 2 -27.03 -26.32 28.73
C SER A 2 -26.03 -25.20 28.51
N ARG A 3 -24.81 -25.57 28.16
CA ARG A 3 -23.64 -24.70 28.04
C ARG A 3 -23.89 -23.69 26.92
N CYS A 4 -23.93 -22.41 27.26
CA CYS A 4 -23.68 -21.33 26.31
C CYS A 4 -22.23 -21.51 25.84
N ARG A 5 -22.04 -22.00 24.61
CA ARG A 5 -20.72 -22.14 24.01
C ARG A 5 -20.27 -20.74 23.62
N LEU A 6 -19.55 -20.09 24.53
CA LEU A 6 -18.54 -19.08 24.19
C LEU A 6 -17.60 -19.76 23.18
N ASP A 7 -17.51 -19.23 21.96
CA ASP A 7 -16.41 -19.35 20.99
C ASP A 7 -16.95 -19.14 19.56
N ASP A 8 -17.33 -17.92 19.22
CA ASP A 8 -17.29 -17.47 17.81
C ASP A 8 -16.97 -15.97 17.73
N LEU A 9 -15.99 -15.53 18.51
CA LEU A 9 -15.24 -14.33 18.16
C LEU A 9 -14.17 -14.78 17.19
N SER A 10 -14.57 -15.00 15.93
CA SER A 10 -13.58 -15.01 14.85
C SER A 10 -12.74 -13.75 15.01
N PRO A 11 -11.40 -13.85 15.11
CA PRO A 11 -10.56 -12.65 15.21
C PRO A 11 -10.95 -11.77 14.03
N LEU A 12 -11.33 -10.52 14.31
CA LEU A 12 -11.64 -9.53 13.27
C LEU A 12 -10.56 -9.67 12.21
N LYS A 13 -10.93 -10.15 11.02
CA LYS A 13 -9.97 -10.46 9.96
C LYS A 13 -9.40 -9.14 9.47
N VAL A 14 -8.30 -8.72 10.06
CA VAL A 14 -7.60 -7.50 9.65
C VAL A 14 -6.85 -7.82 8.35
N PRO A 15 -6.99 -7.01 7.30
CA PRO A 15 -6.23 -7.20 6.08
C PRO A 15 -4.73 -7.19 6.35
N PRO A 16 -3.92 -7.98 5.62
CA PRO A 16 -2.47 -7.98 5.77
C PRO A 16 -1.86 -6.60 5.53
N HIS A 17 -1.02 -6.15 6.45
CA HIS A 17 -0.34 -4.85 6.39
C HIS A 17 0.94 -4.87 7.26
N SER A 18 1.78 -3.85 7.11
CA SER A 18 2.95 -3.64 7.95
C SER A 18 3.20 -2.14 8.15
N ILE A 19 2.65 -1.57 9.22
CA ILE A 19 2.78 -0.13 9.48
C ILE A 19 4.24 0.27 9.69
N GLU A 20 5.03 -0.58 10.33
CA GLU A 20 6.45 -0.34 10.55
C GLU A 20 7.22 -0.24 9.22
N ALA A 21 6.98 -1.17 8.29
CA ALA A 21 7.60 -1.11 6.97
C ALA A 21 7.16 0.13 6.17
N GLU A 22 5.87 0.49 6.22
CA GLU A 22 5.37 1.70 5.57
C GLU A 22 6.05 2.96 6.12
N ARG A 23 6.17 3.07 7.45
CA ARG A 23 6.86 4.19 8.10
C ARG A 23 8.34 4.24 7.71
N SER A 24 9.03 3.09 7.67
CA SER A 24 10.43 3.02 7.24
C SER A 24 10.65 3.39 5.78
N VAL A 25 9.70 3.09 4.89
CA VAL A 25 9.78 3.54 3.48
C VAL A 25 9.64 5.06 3.41
N LEU A 26 8.59 5.63 4.00
CA LEU A 26 8.34 7.07 3.94
C LEU A 26 9.46 7.87 4.62
N GLY A 27 9.86 7.47 5.83
CA GLY A 27 10.96 8.13 6.53
C GLY A 27 12.30 7.94 5.82
N GLY A 28 12.54 6.77 5.23
CA GLY A 28 13.75 6.50 4.45
C GLY A 28 13.88 7.41 3.23
N LEU A 29 12.78 7.64 2.51
CA LEU A 29 12.73 8.58 1.39
C LEU A 29 13.00 10.03 1.81
N MET A 30 12.59 10.42 3.02
CA MET A 30 12.85 11.78 3.54
C MET A 30 14.30 11.99 4.00
N LEU A 31 15.03 10.90 4.28
CA LEU A 31 16.42 10.95 4.73
C LEU A 31 17.41 10.89 3.58
N ASP A 32 17.06 10.19 2.51
CA ASP A 32 17.89 10.03 1.32
C ASP A 32 17.02 10.00 0.06
N ASP A 33 16.90 11.15 -0.61
CA ASP A 33 16.14 11.29 -1.85
C ASP A 33 16.65 10.36 -2.96
N ASN A 34 17.93 9.95 -2.94
CA ASN A 34 18.48 9.01 -3.93
C ASN A 34 17.88 7.60 -3.77
N ALA A 35 17.26 7.31 -2.62
CA ALA A 35 16.56 6.07 -2.38
C ALA A 35 15.30 5.93 -3.25
N TRP A 36 14.76 7.05 -3.78
CA TRP A 36 13.59 7.05 -4.65
C TRP A 36 13.79 6.19 -5.89
N ASP A 37 14.92 6.37 -6.59
CA ASP A 37 15.24 5.67 -7.84
C ASP A 37 15.29 4.14 -7.64
N ASN A 38 15.58 3.69 -6.41
CA ASN A 38 15.63 2.27 -6.09
C ASN A 38 14.26 1.63 -5.91
N ILE A 39 13.21 2.41 -5.59
CA ILE A 39 11.88 1.85 -5.23
C ILE A 39 10.72 2.36 -6.07
N SER A 40 10.88 3.45 -6.81
CA SER A 40 9.82 4.11 -7.59
C SER A 40 9.13 3.22 -8.63
N GLY A 41 9.85 2.23 -9.18
CA GLY A 41 9.28 1.24 -10.12
C GLY A 41 8.58 0.04 -9.45
N SER A 42 8.63 -0.07 -8.12
CA SER A 42 8.20 -1.26 -7.37
C SER A 42 7.03 -1.04 -6.42
N LEU A 43 6.71 0.22 -6.13
CA LEU A 43 5.65 0.62 -5.21
C LEU A 43 4.74 1.66 -5.85
N ALA A 44 3.46 1.54 -5.55
CA ALA A 44 2.44 2.54 -5.83
C ALA A 44 1.82 3.05 -4.52
N ALA A 45 1.15 4.20 -4.56
CA ALA A 45 0.48 4.76 -3.39
C ALA A 45 -0.57 3.79 -2.81
N GLU A 46 -1.23 3.01 -3.67
CA GLU A 46 -2.26 2.03 -3.32
C GLU A 46 -1.72 0.84 -2.51
N ASP A 47 -0.39 0.64 -2.51
CA ASP A 47 0.25 -0.43 -1.75
C ASP A 47 0.23 -0.19 -0.25
N PHE A 48 0.24 1.07 0.16
CA PHE A 48 0.17 1.45 1.57
C PHE A 48 -1.21 1.11 2.14
N TYR A 49 -1.24 0.50 3.32
CA TYR A 49 -2.50 0.15 3.97
C TYR A 49 -3.19 1.38 4.54
N ARG A 50 -2.44 2.27 5.21
CA ARG A 50 -3.04 3.47 5.82
C ARG A 50 -3.26 4.56 4.79
N SER A 51 -4.42 5.20 4.86
CA SER A 51 -4.82 6.26 3.92
C SER A 51 -3.90 7.47 3.98
N ASP A 52 -3.44 7.86 5.17
CA ASP A 52 -2.48 8.95 5.36
C ASP A 52 -1.15 8.66 4.65
N HIS A 53 -0.63 7.44 4.77
CA HIS A 53 0.57 7.02 4.07
C HIS A 53 0.41 7.04 2.54
N ARG A 54 -0.76 6.67 2.01
CA ARG A 54 -1.05 6.80 0.57
C ARG A 54 -0.95 8.24 0.10
N ILE A 55 -1.52 9.16 0.89
CA ILE A 55 -1.52 10.59 0.57
C ILE A 55 -0.08 11.13 0.58
N ILE A 56 0.69 10.80 1.62
CA ILE A 56 2.10 11.21 1.73
C ILE A 56 2.91 10.68 0.54
N TYR A 57 2.79 9.39 0.22
CA TYR A 57 3.53 8.80 -0.90
C TYR A 57 3.14 9.44 -2.24
N ARG A 58 1.84 9.70 -2.48
CA ARG A 58 1.38 10.39 -3.69
C ARG A 58 1.98 11.80 -3.80
N VAL A 59 2.05 12.55 -2.70
CA VAL A 59 2.71 13.86 -2.69
C VAL A 59 4.20 13.74 -2.98
N MET A 60 4.87 12.71 -2.47
CA MET A 60 6.28 12.45 -2.83
C MET A 60 6.44 12.18 -4.33
N VAL A 61 5.56 11.38 -4.94
CA VAL A 61 5.55 11.17 -6.41
C VAL A 61 5.46 12.52 -7.14
N ASP A 62 4.46 13.34 -6.79
CA ASP A 62 4.23 14.64 -7.43
C ASP A 62 5.41 15.60 -7.27
N LEU A 63 6.12 15.55 -6.14
CA LEU A 63 7.31 16.37 -5.88
C LEU A 63 8.49 15.92 -6.74
N VAL A 64 8.73 14.61 -6.85
CA VAL A 64 9.81 14.07 -7.69
C VAL A 64 9.55 14.39 -9.16
N GLU A 65 8.31 14.24 -9.66
CA GLU A 65 7.95 14.62 -11.03
C GLU A 65 8.25 16.10 -11.34
N LYS A 66 8.16 16.96 -10.33
CA LYS A 66 8.48 18.39 -10.41
C LYS A 66 9.94 18.71 -10.09
N ASN A 67 10.77 17.71 -9.86
CA ASN A 67 12.18 17.83 -9.43
C ASN A 67 12.34 18.63 -8.12
N HIS A 68 11.43 18.45 -7.18
CA HIS A 68 11.53 18.97 -5.82
C HIS A 68 12.08 17.91 -4.85
N PRO A 69 12.81 18.34 -3.80
CA PRO A 69 13.35 17.43 -2.78
C PRO A 69 12.24 16.81 -1.93
N LEU A 70 12.55 15.67 -1.29
CA LEU A 70 11.62 14.92 -0.43
C LEU A 70 11.84 15.16 1.07
N ASP A 71 12.34 16.33 1.45
CA ASP A 71 12.52 16.67 2.86
C ASP A 71 11.20 17.01 3.57
N ILE A 72 11.24 17.00 4.90
CA ILE A 72 10.08 17.22 5.79
C ILE A 72 9.38 18.54 5.47
N ILE A 73 10.13 19.63 5.21
CA ILE A 73 9.55 20.96 4.99
C ILE A 73 8.82 20.96 3.66
N THR A 74 9.49 20.52 2.59
CA THR A 74 8.93 20.50 1.24
C THR A 74 7.67 19.63 1.17
N ILE A 75 7.67 18.46 1.79
CA ILE A 75 6.49 17.58 1.85
C ILE A 75 5.36 18.23 2.65
N SER A 76 5.66 18.86 3.78
CA SER A 76 4.65 19.51 4.63
C SER A 76 3.99 20.68 3.91
N GLU A 77 4.77 21.52 3.21
CA GLU A 77 4.26 22.63 2.40
C GLU A 77 3.38 22.12 1.24
N ALA A 78 3.80 21.04 0.57
CA ALA A 78 3.02 20.44 -0.50
C ALA A 78 1.68 19.88 0.01
N LEU A 79 1.68 19.21 1.16
CA LEU A 79 0.47 18.72 1.83
C LEU A 79 -0.44 19.86 2.31
N GLU A 80 0.13 20.94 2.82
CA GLU A 80 -0.62 22.14 3.24
C GLU A 80 -1.26 22.82 2.02
N GLY A 81 -0.53 22.92 0.91
CA GLY A 81 -1.01 23.51 -0.34
C GLY A 81 -2.24 22.79 -0.93
N ILE A 82 -2.40 21.50 -0.65
CA ILE A 82 -3.58 20.71 -1.05
C ILE A 82 -4.61 20.52 0.08
N GLY A 83 -4.37 21.09 1.27
CA GLY A 83 -5.28 20.99 2.42
C GLY A 83 -5.31 19.63 3.11
N GLU A 84 -4.30 18.78 2.91
CA GLU A 84 -4.24 17.41 3.46
C GLU A 84 -3.30 17.26 4.66
N LEU A 85 -2.52 18.29 5.01
CA LEU A 85 -1.53 18.23 6.09
C LEU A 85 -2.14 17.76 7.44
N GLU A 86 -3.28 18.33 7.82
CA GLU A 86 -3.97 17.94 9.06
C GLU A 86 -4.54 16.50 8.99
N ASN A 87 -5.00 16.07 7.80
CA ASN A 87 -5.56 14.73 7.60
C ASN A 87 -4.50 13.63 7.77
N VAL A 88 -3.23 13.94 7.47
CA VAL A 88 -2.12 12.99 7.65
C VAL A 88 -1.48 13.06 9.04
N GLY A 89 -2.01 13.89 9.96
CA GLY A 89 -1.51 14.04 11.33
C GLY A 89 -0.57 15.22 11.56
N GLY A 90 -0.45 16.12 10.58
CA GLY A 90 0.29 17.37 10.67
C GLY A 90 1.82 17.21 10.59
N LEU A 91 2.52 18.34 10.72
CA LEU A 91 3.98 18.40 10.70
C LEU A 91 4.63 17.49 11.74
N ALA A 92 3.99 17.31 12.90
CA ALA A 92 4.47 16.44 13.96
C ALA A 92 4.56 14.97 13.50
N TYR A 93 3.58 14.50 12.73
CA TYR A 93 3.59 13.11 12.23
C TYR A 93 4.66 12.91 11.16
N ILE A 94 4.81 13.84 10.23
CA ILE A 94 5.86 13.77 9.19
C ILE A 94 7.25 13.77 9.83
N SER A 95 7.47 14.59 10.86
CA SER A 95 8.72 14.61 11.63
C SER A 95 8.96 13.28 12.37
N ASP A 96 7.90 12.67 12.92
CA ASP A 96 7.96 11.35 13.55
C ASP A 96 8.33 10.24 12.55
N LEU A 97 7.81 10.28 11.32
CA LEU A 97 8.18 9.33 10.26
C LEU A 97 9.68 9.38 9.95
N ALA A 98 10.23 10.57 9.74
CA ALA A 98 11.65 10.76 9.47
C ALA A 98 12.53 10.32 10.65
N SER A 99 12.15 10.67 11.87
CA SER A 99 12.95 10.34 13.08
C SER A 99 12.86 8.87 13.51
N SER A 100 11.76 8.20 13.21
CA SER A 100 11.56 6.77 13.55
C SER A 100 12.29 5.82 12.59
N THR A 101 12.87 6.33 11.51
CA THR A 101 13.64 5.55 10.53
C THR A 101 15.14 5.76 10.74
N PRO A 102 15.90 4.77 11.24
CA PRO A 102 17.31 4.98 11.57
C PRO A 102 18.21 5.14 10.35
N THR A 103 17.86 4.50 9.22
CA THR A 103 18.65 4.50 8.00
C THR A 103 17.81 4.13 6.77
N ALA A 104 18.13 4.72 5.62
CA ALA A 104 17.58 4.36 4.31
C ALA A 104 18.23 3.11 3.68
N SER A 105 19.28 2.53 4.28
CA SER A 105 20.04 1.41 3.68
C SER A 105 19.21 0.16 3.38
N ASN A 106 18.11 -0.08 4.11
CA ASN A 106 17.24 -1.25 3.93
C ASN A 106 15.90 -0.91 3.25
N ILE A 107 15.78 0.25 2.62
CA ILE A 107 14.52 0.72 2.04
C ILE A 107 13.89 -0.27 1.06
N HIS A 108 14.70 -0.97 0.25
CA HIS A 108 14.23 -2.00 -0.67
C HIS A 108 13.51 -3.16 0.05
N ALA A 109 14.07 -3.62 1.17
CA ALA A 109 13.48 -4.71 1.94
C ALA A 109 12.12 -4.29 2.54
N TYR A 110 12.02 -3.06 3.04
CA TYR A 110 10.76 -2.52 3.55
C TYR A 110 9.74 -2.31 2.43
N ALA A 111 10.18 -1.78 1.28
CA ALA A 111 9.33 -1.62 0.11
C ALA A 111 8.76 -2.97 -0.37
N GLN A 112 9.59 -4.00 -0.43
CA GLN A 112 9.16 -5.35 -0.76
C GLN A 112 8.14 -5.91 0.24
N ILE A 113 8.32 -5.64 1.55
CA ILE A 113 7.34 -6.02 2.57
C ILE A 113 5.99 -5.33 2.32
N VAL A 114 5.99 -4.03 2.05
CA VAL A 114 4.76 -3.27 1.76
C VAL A 114 4.06 -3.83 0.51
N ARG A 115 4.82 -4.07 -0.57
CA ARG A 115 4.31 -4.64 -1.82
C ARG A 115 3.72 -6.04 -1.64
N GLU A 116 4.40 -6.90 -0.88
CA GLU A 116 3.91 -8.25 -0.60
C GLU A 116 2.59 -8.20 0.20
N ARG A 117 2.50 -7.34 1.21
CA ARG A 117 1.25 -7.17 1.98
C ARG A 117 0.12 -6.60 1.13
N SER A 118 0.43 -5.66 0.24
CA SER A 118 -0.53 -5.15 -0.75
C SER A 118 -1.04 -6.25 -1.67
N THR A 119 -0.16 -7.08 -2.22
CA THR A 119 -0.53 -8.20 -3.11
C THR A 119 -1.48 -9.17 -2.42
N VAL A 120 -1.19 -9.57 -1.17
CA VAL A 120 -2.08 -10.46 -0.42
C VAL A 120 -3.42 -9.78 -0.11
N ARG A 121 -3.45 -8.47 0.14
CA ARG A 121 -4.68 -7.71 0.34
C ARG A 121 -5.53 -7.62 -0.93
N SER A 122 -4.90 -7.42 -2.09
CA SER A 122 -5.57 -7.45 -3.39
C SER A 122 -6.16 -8.83 -3.69
N LEU A 123 -5.43 -9.91 -3.38
CA LEU A 123 -5.93 -11.28 -3.50
C LEU A 123 -7.18 -11.53 -2.66
N ILE A 124 -7.19 -11.07 -1.40
CA ILE A 124 -8.37 -11.20 -0.53
C ILE A 124 -9.57 -10.44 -1.13
N SER A 125 -9.33 -9.24 -1.65
CA SER A 125 -10.38 -8.39 -2.24
C SER A 125 -10.99 -9.06 -3.48
N VAL A 126 -10.16 -9.55 -4.40
CA VAL A 126 -10.60 -10.28 -5.59
C VAL A 126 -11.33 -11.57 -5.22
N ALA A 127 -10.87 -12.31 -4.21
CA ALA A 127 -11.56 -13.51 -3.74
C ALA A 127 -12.97 -13.19 -3.24
N HIS A 128 -13.16 -12.09 -2.52
CA HIS A 128 -14.49 -11.63 -2.10
C HIS A 128 -15.37 -11.24 -3.29
N GLU A 129 -14.83 -10.53 -4.28
CA GLU A 129 -15.59 -10.16 -5.49
C GLU A 129 -16.01 -11.38 -6.32
N ILE A 130 -15.14 -12.38 -6.43
CA ILE A 130 -15.45 -13.65 -7.12
C ILE A 130 -16.56 -14.39 -6.37
N ALA A 131 -16.46 -14.48 -5.05
CA ALA A 131 -17.49 -15.10 -4.23
C ALA A 131 -18.84 -14.37 -4.38
N ASP A 132 -18.84 -13.04 -4.30
CA ASP A 132 -20.04 -12.22 -4.46
C ASP A 132 -20.68 -12.39 -5.84
N SER A 133 -19.88 -12.42 -6.91
CA SER A 133 -20.37 -12.66 -8.27
C SER A 133 -20.98 -14.06 -8.44
N GLY A 134 -20.50 -15.05 -7.67
CA GLY A 134 -21.06 -16.41 -7.65
C GLY A 134 -22.41 -16.49 -6.91
N PHE A 135 -22.59 -15.70 -5.85
CA PHE A 135 -23.88 -15.59 -5.15
C PHE A 135 -24.89 -14.72 -5.92
N ASN A 136 -24.39 -13.70 -6.63
CA ASN A 136 -25.18 -12.69 -7.35
C ASN A 136 -24.77 -12.63 -8.84
N PRO A 137 -25.19 -13.62 -9.66
CA PRO A 137 -24.75 -13.70 -11.05
C PRO A 137 -25.35 -12.62 -11.98
N ASP A 138 -26.40 -11.90 -11.56
CA ASP A 138 -27.03 -10.81 -12.33
C ASP A 138 -27.37 -11.16 -13.80
N GLY A 139 -27.78 -12.40 -14.04
CA GLY A 139 -28.12 -12.89 -15.39
C GLY A 139 -26.93 -13.27 -16.28
N ARG A 140 -25.69 -13.17 -15.77
CA ARG A 140 -24.49 -13.68 -16.43
C ARG A 140 -24.48 -15.21 -16.38
N ASN A 141 -23.96 -15.83 -17.45
CA ASN A 141 -23.75 -17.28 -17.48
C ASN A 141 -22.43 -17.66 -16.79
N SER A 142 -22.24 -18.96 -16.52
CA SER A 142 -21.07 -19.46 -15.82
C SER A 142 -19.74 -19.20 -16.54
N ALA A 143 -19.73 -19.20 -17.88
CA ALA A 143 -18.51 -18.93 -18.64
C ALA A 143 -18.04 -17.48 -18.43
N THR A 144 -18.96 -16.51 -18.52
CA THR A 144 -18.64 -15.10 -18.28
C THR A 144 -18.11 -14.85 -16.86
N LEU A 145 -18.68 -15.52 -15.84
CA LEU A 145 -18.20 -15.36 -14.46
C LEU A 145 -16.78 -15.92 -14.26
N ILE A 146 -16.43 -17.01 -14.94
CA ILE A 146 -15.09 -17.60 -14.90
C ILE A 146 -14.09 -16.67 -15.61
N ASP A 147 -14.43 -16.17 -16.79
CA ASP A 147 -13.57 -15.25 -17.55
C ASP A 147 -13.27 -13.96 -16.76
N GLU A 148 -14.28 -13.40 -16.07
CA GLU A 148 -14.12 -12.25 -15.19
C GLU A 148 -13.21 -12.56 -14.00
N ALA A 149 -13.36 -13.73 -13.38
CA ALA A 149 -12.52 -14.17 -12.27
C ALA A 149 -11.06 -14.35 -12.69
N GLU A 150 -10.82 -15.00 -13.83
CA GLU A 150 -9.47 -15.16 -14.40
C GLU A 150 -8.82 -13.81 -14.68
N SER A 151 -9.56 -12.88 -15.31
CA SER A 151 -9.06 -11.53 -15.57
C SER A 151 -8.66 -10.79 -14.28
N LYS A 152 -9.47 -10.89 -13.21
CA LYS A 152 -9.16 -10.25 -11.93
C LYS A 152 -7.93 -10.86 -11.25
N VAL A 153 -7.80 -12.19 -11.26
CA VAL A 153 -6.63 -12.87 -10.68
C VAL A 153 -5.36 -12.56 -11.48
N PHE A 154 -5.47 -12.49 -12.80
CA PHE A 154 -4.35 -12.14 -13.67
C PHE A 154 -3.79 -10.73 -13.37
N LYS A 155 -4.68 -9.73 -13.15
CA LYS A 155 -4.26 -8.36 -12.81
C LYS A 155 -3.41 -8.27 -11.54
N ILE A 156 -3.67 -9.11 -10.54
CA ILE A 156 -2.83 -9.16 -9.32
C ILE A 156 -1.39 -9.61 -9.65
N SER A 157 -1.23 -10.48 -10.65
CA SER A 157 0.07 -11.02 -11.04
C SER A 157 0.86 -10.06 -11.94
N ASP A 158 0.17 -9.32 -12.81
CA ASP A 158 0.76 -8.34 -13.73
C ASP A 158 1.34 -7.12 -12.99
N ASP A 159 0.77 -6.80 -11.83
CA ASP A 159 1.31 -5.80 -10.92
C ASP A 159 2.73 -6.16 -10.42
N ARG A 160 3.22 -7.41 -10.51
CA ARG A 160 4.63 -7.66 -10.18
C ARG A 160 5.52 -7.02 -11.25
N PRO A 161 6.36 -6.01 -10.93
CA PRO A 161 7.37 -5.58 -11.89
C PRO A 161 8.19 -6.81 -12.27
N SER A 162 8.30 -7.06 -13.58
CA SER A 162 9.02 -8.22 -14.08
C SER A 162 10.47 -8.10 -13.61
N SER A 163 10.83 -8.87 -12.59
CA SER A 163 12.21 -9.22 -12.33
C SER A 163 12.64 -10.21 -13.41
N GLY A 164 12.73 -9.72 -14.65
CA GLY A 164 13.35 -10.40 -15.77
C GLY A 164 14.85 -10.37 -15.56
N GLY A 165 15.41 -11.46 -15.04
CA GLY A 165 16.85 -11.65 -15.03
C GLY A 165 17.38 -11.73 -16.47
N PRO A 166 18.53 -11.12 -16.79
CA PRO A 166 19.17 -11.34 -18.08
C PRO A 166 19.65 -12.81 -18.15
N GLU A 167 19.28 -13.50 -19.23
CA GLU A 167 19.94 -14.74 -19.67
C GLU A 167 21.38 -14.48 -20.11
#